data_AF-A0A6J4R8E1-F1
#
_entry.id   AF-A0A6J4R8E1-F1
#
_cell.length_a   1.000
_cell.length_b   1.000
_cell.length_c   1.000
_cell.angle_alpha   90.00
_cell.angle_beta   90.00
_cell.angle_gamma   90.00
#
_symmetry.space_group_name_H-M   'P 1'
#
loop_
_entity.id
_entity.type
_entity.pdbx_description
1 polymer ?
#
loop_
_entity_poly.entity_id
_entity_poly.type
_entity_poly.pdbx_seq_one_letter_code
_entity_poly.pdbx_strand_id
1 'polypeptide(L)' 'MYTQHPRSERDVSRDRLLKRMADAGEGGNPKEVTRALADAKNWLSENHVGDNSVRKAQFRLLRSFPPVR' A
#
# COMPACT_ATOMS: atom_id res chain seq x y z
N MET A 1 -8.53 -8.96 -30.13
CA MET A 1 -9.44 -8.03 -29.42
C MET A 1 -8.93 -7.89 -27.99
N TYR A 2 -8.40 -6.73 -27.62
CA TYR A 2 -7.93 -6.48 -26.25
C TYR A 2 -9.15 -6.29 -25.34
N THR A 3 -9.48 -7.30 -24.54
CA THR A 3 -10.47 -7.17 -23.48
C THR A 3 -9.88 -6.25 -22.42
N GLN A 4 -10.23 -4.96 -22.50
CA GLN A 4 -10.07 -4.05 -21.36
C GLN A 4 -11.02 -4.57 -20.28
N HIS A 5 -10.51 -5.43 -19.38
CA HIS A 5 -11.20 -5.74 -18.14
C HIS A 5 -11.51 -4.40 -17.47
N PRO A 6 -12.77 -4.08 -17.14
CA PRO A 6 -13.05 -2.90 -16.35
C PRO A 6 -12.26 -3.05 -15.05
N ARG A 7 -11.32 -2.13 -14.81
CA ARG A 7 -10.59 -2.06 -13.53
C ARG A 7 -11.63 -2.13 -12.44
N SER A 8 -11.61 -3.19 -11.64
CA SER A 8 -12.53 -3.29 -10.52
C SER A 8 -12.21 -2.15 -9.55
N GLU A 9 -13.20 -1.67 -8.80
CA GLU A 9 -12.97 -0.66 -7.75
C GLU A 9 -11.86 -1.08 -6.77
N ARG A 10 -11.67 -2.40 -6.63
CA ARG A 10 -10.55 -3.03 -5.91
C ARG A 10 -9.19 -2.71 -6.52
N ASP A 11 -9.02 -2.80 -7.84
CA ASP A 11 -7.76 -2.48 -8.51
C ASP A 11 -7.42 -1.00 -8.36
N VAL A 12 -8.42 -0.11 -8.46
CA VAL A 12 -8.24 1.34 -8.26
C VAL A 12 -7.84 1.64 -6.81
N SER A 13 -8.49 0.98 -5.85
CA SER A 13 -8.18 1.13 -4.42
C SER A 13 -6.77 0.63 -4.09
N ARG A 14 -6.37 -0.50 -4.67
CA ARG A 14 -5.02 -1.07 -4.57
C ARG A 14 -3.98 -0.13 -5.14
N ASP A 15 -4.16 0.35 -6.36
CA ASP A 15 -3.23 1.28 -7.01
C ASP A 15 -3.08 2.58 -6.22
N ARG A 16 -4.19 3.09 -5.66
CA ARG A 16 -4.19 4.29 -4.81
C ARG A 16 -3.42 4.07 -3.50
N LEU A 17 -3.59 2.91 -2.89
CA LEU A 17 -2.87 2.51 -1.67
C LEU A 17 -1.36 2.36 -1.94
N LEU A 18 -0.98 1.70 -3.03
CA LEU A 18 0.42 1.58 -3.45
C LEU A 18 1.06 2.94 -3.70
N LYS A 19 0.34 3.85 -4.36
CA LYS A 19 0.79 5.22 -4.58
C LYS A 19 1.01 5.96 -3.24
N ARG A 20 0.05 5.91 -2.32
CA ARG A 20 0.20 6.52 -0.98
C ARG A 20 1.42 6.01 -0.22
N MET A 21 1.70 4.71 -0.28
CA MET A 21 2.90 4.14 0.34
C MET A 21 4.19 4.65 -0.32
N ALA A 22 4.20 4.82 -1.65
CA ALA A 22 5.36 5.36 -2.36
C ALA A 22 5.58 6.85 -2.02
N ASP A 23 4.55 7.68 -2.10
CA ASP A 23 4.60 9.10 -1.74
C ASP A 23 5.07 9.28 -0.27
N ALA A 24 4.52 8.47 0.64
CA ALA A 24 4.94 8.48 2.04
C ALA A 24 6.42 8.08 2.21
N GLY A 25 6.93 7.20 1.34
CA GLY A 25 8.31 6.71 1.37
C GLY A 25 9.35 7.69 0.82
N GLU A 26 8.99 8.52 -0.16
CA GLU A 26 9.93 9.44 -0.84
C GLU A 26 10.10 10.79 -0.14
N GLY A 27 9.08 11.26 0.59
CA GLY A 27 9.15 12.54 1.29
C GLY A 27 8.05 12.76 2.33
N GLY A 28 7.30 11.71 2.65
CA GLY A 28 6.20 11.80 3.60
C GLY A 28 6.68 12.04 5.02
N ASN A 29 5.85 12.73 5.80
CA ASN A 29 6.11 12.87 7.23
C ASN A 29 5.84 11.55 7.98
N PRO A 30 6.35 11.37 9.22
CA PRO A 30 6.15 10.15 9.99
C PRO A 30 4.66 9.76 10.21
N LYS A 31 3.75 10.74 10.21
CA LYS A 31 2.31 10.50 10.33
C LYS A 31 1.74 9.89 9.05
N GLU A 32 2.17 10.36 7.89
CA GLU A 32 1.78 9.82 6.58
C GLU A 32 2.29 8.39 6.39
N VAL A 33 3.53 8.13 6.79
CA VAL A 33 4.09 6.78 6.80
C VAL A 33 3.27 5.85 7.70
N THR A 34 2.97 6.29 8.93
CA THR A 34 2.16 5.49 9.87
C THR A 34 0.77 5.21 9.31
N ARG A 35 0.13 6.23 8.70
CA ARG A 35 -1.18 6.07 8.08
C ARG A 35 -1.15 5.11 6.89
N ALA A 36 -0.14 5.21 6.02
CA ALA A 36 0.02 4.33 4.88
C ALA A 36 0.27 2.87 5.31
N LEU A 37 1.03 2.66 6.39
CA LEU A 37 1.22 1.33 6.99
C LEU A 37 -0.08 0.77 7.60
N ALA A 38 -0.90 1.61 8.23
CA ALA A 38 -2.20 1.21 8.77
C ALA A 38 -3.17 0.84 7.64
N ASP A 39 -3.26 1.65 6.59
CA ASP A 39 -4.08 1.36 5.41
C ASP A 39 -3.63 0.05 4.73
N ALA A 40 -2.32 -0.20 4.63
CA ALA A 40 -1.77 -1.45 4.09
C ALA A 40 -2.11 -2.67 4.96
N LYS A 41 -2.06 -2.53 6.28
CA LYS A 41 -2.45 -3.60 7.22
C LYS A 41 -3.94 -3.92 7.10
N ASN A 42 -4.79 -2.89 7.01
CA ASN A 42 -6.23 -3.07 6.84
C ASN A 42 -6.54 -3.79 5.53
N TRP A 43 -5.93 -3.34 4.42
CA TRP A 43 -6.06 -4.00 3.12
C TRP A 43 -5.73 -5.49 3.20
N LEU A 44 -4.55 -5.84 3.75
CA LEU A 44 -4.13 -7.24 3.89
C LEU A 44 -5.03 -8.06 4.82
N SER A 45 -5.71 -7.41 5.77
CA SER A 45 -6.64 -8.07 6.72
C SER A 45 -8.01 -8.34 6.08
N GLU A 46 -8.43 -7.55 5.10
CA GLU A 46 -9.72 -7.70 4.38
C GLU A 46 -9.66 -8.77 3.28
N ASN A 47 -9.20 -9.99 3.60
CA ASN A 47 -9.04 -11.12 2.66
C ASN A 47 -8.09 -10.88 1.47
N HIS A 48 -7.26 -9.82 1.49
CA HIS A 48 -6.22 -9.57 0.49
C HIS A 48 -4.83 -10.04 0.92
N VAL A 49 -4.74 -11.09 1.74
CA VAL A 49 -3.47 -11.61 2.29
C VAL A 49 -2.48 -12.07 1.20
N GLY A 50 -2.99 -12.36 0.00
CA GLY A 50 -2.20 -12.73 -1.19
C GLY A 50 -1.70 -11.54 -2.02
N ASP A 51 -1.99 -10.29 -1.63
CA ASP A 51 -1.56 -9.12 -2.37
C ASP A 51 -0.07 -8.80 -2.13
N ASN A 52 0.78 -9.49 -2.89
CA ASN A 52 2.24 -9.38 -2.79
C ASN A 52 2.76 -7.97 -3.06
N SER A 53 2.06 -7.17 -3.88
CA SER A 53 2.48 -5.79 -4.16
C SER A 53 2.32 -4.91 -2.93
N VAL A 54 1.17 -5.00 -2.25
CA VAL A 54 0.92 -4.24 -1.01
C VAL A 54 1.87 -4.70 0.09
N ARG A 55 2.10 -6.01 0.23
CA ARG A 55 3.07 -6.56 1.19
C ARG A 55 4.50 -6.05 0.95
N LYS A 56 4.94 -6.03 -0.32
CA LYS A 56 6.27 -5.53 -0.70
C LYS A 56 6.41 -4.04 -0.46
N ALA A 57 5.37 -3.26 -0.76
CA ALA A 57 5.35 -1.82 -0.47
C ALA A 57 5.40 -1.55 1.04
N GLN A 58 4.59 -2.28 1.83
CA GLN A 58 4.60 -2.20 3.29
C GLN A 58 5.99 -2.53 3.86
N PHE A 59 6.64 -3.59 3.37
CA PHE A 59 7.99 -3.97 3.82
C PHE A 59 9.04 -2.91 3.48
N ARG A 60 9.01 -2.34 2.27
CA ARG A 60 9.91 -1.25 1.88
C ARG A 60 9.73 -0.03 2.78
N LEU A 61 8.48 0.32 3.07
CA LEU A 61 8.15 1.47 3.89
C LEU A 61 8.62 1.29 5.34
N LEU A 62 8.39 0.11 5.93
CA LEU A 62 8.91 -0.26 7.26
C LEU A 62 10.45 -0.25 7.33
N ARG A 63 11.12 -0.61 6.23
CA ARG A 63 12.58 -0.60 6.16
C ARG A 63 13.13 0.83 6.09
N SER A 64 12.47 1.73 5.37
CA SER A 64 12.86 3.14 5.30
C SER A 64 12.54 3.90 6.59
N PHE A 65 11.46 3.53 7.26
CA PHE A 65 10.98 4.16 8.49
C PHE A 65 10.72 3.08 9.56
N PRO A 66 11.79 2.58 10.21
CA PRO A 66 11.61 1.59 11.26
C PRO A 66 10.77 2.19 12.39
N PRO A 67 9.79 1.45 12.94
CA PRO A 67 9.07 1.90 14.11
C PRO A 67 10.08 2.07 15.25
N VAL A 68 10.12 3.26 15.83
CA VAL A 68 10.89 3.53 17.05
C VAL A 68 10.31 2.62 18.12
N ARG A 69 11.11 1.66 18.60
CA ARG A 69 10.71 0.70 19.63
C ARG A 69 10.54 1.36 20.98
#